data_AF-A0A938UGE9-F1
#
_entry.id   AF-A0A938UGE9-F1
#
_cell.length_a   1.000
_cell.length_b   1.000
_cell.length_c   1.000
_cell.angle_alpha   90.00
_cell.angle_beta   90.00
_cell.angle_gamma   90.00
#
_symmetry.space_group_name_H-M   'P 1'
#
loop_
_entity.id
_entity.type
_entity.pdbx_description
1 polymer ?
#
loop_
_entity_poly.entity_id
_entity_poly.type
_entity_poly.pdbx_seq_one_letter_code
_entity_poly.pdbx_strand_id
1 'polypeptide(L)' 'MSIRIVKLGSRRAADEGLRIGAVRRPPRGVPKSEFASRDYYDVWLPNLS' A
#
# COMPACT_ATOMS: atom_id res chain seq x y z
N MET A 1 11.97 -14.88 -3.60
CA MET A 1 11.27 -13.59 -3.48
C MET A 1 9.81 -13.85 -3.84
N SER A 2 8.90 -13.77 -2.86
CA SER A 2 7.47 -14.06 -3.09
C SER A 2 6.65 -12.78 -3.09
N ILE A 3 5.81 -12.62 -4.11
CA ILE A 3 4.85 -11.52 -4.19
C ILE A 3 3.59 -11.96 -3.44
N ARG A 4 3.06 -11.10 -2.57
CA ARG A 4 1.81 -11.33 -1.84
C ARG A 4 0.78 -10.30 -2.27
N ILE A 5 -0.46 -10.73 -2.47
CA ILE A 5 -1.58 -9.84 -2.71
C ILE A 5 -2.27 -9.60 -1.37
N VAL A 6 -2.37 -8.34 -0.96
CA VAL A 6 -2.98 -7.95 0.32
C VAL A 6 -4.21 -7.07 0.10
N LYS A 7 -5.16 -7.14 1.02
CA LYS A 7 -6.30 -6.22 1.04
C LYS A 7 -5.85 -4.91 1.67
N LEU A 8 -6.17 -3.79 1.04
CA LEU A 8 -5.88 -2.46 1.58
C LEU A 8 -6.39 -2.30 3.02
N GLY A 9 -5.52 -1.85 3.92
CA GLY A 9 -5.83 -1.64 5.33
C GLY A 9 -5.81 -2.91 6.19
N SER A 10 -5.44 -4.08 5.64
CA SER A 10 -5.20 -5.26 6.46
C SER A 10 -3.89 -5.11 7.23
N ARG A 11 -3.88 -5.56 8.49
CA ARG A 11 -2.67 -5.57 9.34
C ARG A 11 -1.49 -6.23 8.64
N ARG A 12 -0.28 -5.76 8.95
CA ARG A 12 0.96 -6.34 8.43
C ARG A 12 1.24 -7.73 9.00
N ALA A 13 1.78 -8.59 8.14
CA ALA A 13 2.37 -9.84 8.57
C ALA A 13 3.78 -9.60 9.12
N ALA A 14 4.27 -10.54 9.93
CA ALA A 14 5.68 -10.58 10.31
C ALA A 14 6.54 -10.67 9.04
N ASP A 15 7.61 -9.87 9.00
CA ASP A 15 8.60 -9.84 7.93
C ASP A 15 8.01 -9.57 6.52
N GLU A 16 6.90 -8.84 6.45
CA GLU A 16 6.22 -8.56 5.17
C GLU A 16 7.05 -7.72 4.20
N GLY A 17 7.89 -6.81 4.74
CA GLY A 17 8.67 -5.88 3.94
C GLY A 17 7.85 -4.71 3.39
N LEU A 18 8.29 -4.17 2.24
CA LEU A 18 7.72 -2.96 1.64
C LEU A 18 6.44 -3.25 0.86
N ARG A 19 5.35 -2.51 1.17
CA ARG A 19 4.13 -2.51 0.36
C ARG A 19 4.23 -1.50 -0.77
N ILE A 20 4.19 -1.98 -1.99
CA ILE A 20 4.09 -1.15 -3.20
C ILE A 20 2.62 -1.08 -3.62
N GLY A 21 2.05 0.11 -3.60
CA GLY A 21 0.70 0.38 -4.07
C GLY A 21 0.67 0.60 -5.58
N ALA A 22 -0.08 -0.24 -6.30
CA ALA A 22 -0.45 -0.05 -7.70
C ALA A 22 -1.97 -0.04 -7.81
N VAL A 23 -2.60 1.07 -7.44
CA VAL A 23 -4.06 1.23 -7.45
C VAL A 23 -4.48 2.37 -8.37
N ARG A 24 -5.53 2.15 -9.17
CA ARG A 24 -6.08 3.18 -10.07
C ARG A 24 -6.75 4.33 -9.31
N ARG A 25 -7.24 4.07 -8.09
CA ARG A 25 -7.93 5.04 -7.24
C ARG A 25 -7.33 4.98 -5.83
N PRO A 26 -6.53 5.99 -5.43
CA PRO A 26 -6.01 6.09 -4.07
C PRO A 26 -7.14 6.15 -3.02
N PRO A 27 -6.87 5.79 -1.76
CA PRO A 27 -7.80 5.97 -0.66
C PRO A 27 -8.28 7.43 -0.57
N ARG A 28 -9.58 7.65 -0.71
CA ARG A 28 -10.18 8.99 -0.66
C ARG A 28 -10.39 9.43 0.78
N GLY A 29 -10.17 10.72 1.06
CA GLY A 29 -10.35 11.29 2.39
C GLY A 29 -9.27 10.88 3.41
N VAL A 30 -8.19 10.23 2.95
CA VAL A 30 -7.04 9.87 3.80
C VAL A 30 -5.85 10.72 3.34
N PRO A 31 -5.22 11.50 4.24
CA PRO A 31 -3.99 12.21 3.93
C PRO A 31 -2.89 11.24 3.48
N LYS A 32 -2.06 11.65 2.51
CA LYS A 32 -0.95 10.82 2.01
C LYS A 32 0.02 10.37 3.12
N SER A 33 0.24 11.21 4.12
CA SER A 33 1.05 10.92 5.30
C SER A 33 0.52 9.76 6.15
N GLU A 34 -0.77 9.44 6.02
CA GLU A 34 -1.42 8.39 6.80
C GLU A 34 -1.52 7.05 6.03
N PHE A 35 -1.00 6.98 4.80
CA PHE A 35 -1.10 5.76 4.01
C PHE A 35 -0.35 4.57 4.64
N ALA A 36 0.86 4.81 5.11
CA ALA A 36 1.66 3.77 5.76
C ALA A 36 1.10 3.39 7.14
N SER A 37 0.69 4.38 7.94
CA SER A 37 0.17 4.16 9.30
C SER A 37 -1.19 3.47 9.32
N ARG A 38 -1.99 3.61 8.26
CA ARG A 38 -3.27 2.91 8.06
C ARG A 38 -3.13 1.63 7.23
N ASP A 39 -1.91 1.13 7.05
CA ASP A 39 -1.64 -0.14 6.36
C ASP A 39 -2.14 -0.21 4.89
N TYR A 40 -2.15 0.92 4.17
CA TYR A 40 -2.48 0.94 2.74
C TYR A 40 -1.30 0.51 1.87
N TYR A 41 -0.25 1.33 1.84
CA TYR A 41 1.01 1.08 1.14
C TYR A 41 2.07 2.06 1.64
N ASP A 42 3.34 1.68 1.48
CA ASP A 42 4.49 2.51 1.87
C ASP A 42 4.86 3.46 0.74
N VAL A 43 4.93 2.93 -0.48
CA VAL A 43 5.21 3.69 -1.69
C VAL A 43 4.09 3.47 -2.68
N TRP A 44 3.68 4.55 -3.33
CA TRP A 44 2.78 4.49 -4.47
C TRP A 44 3.63 4.58 -5.73
N LEU A 45 3.48 3.61 -6.65
CA LEU A 45 4.16 3.65 -7.94
C LEU A 45 3.18 4.18 -9.00
N PRO A 46 3.27 5.46 -9.40
CA PRO A 46 2.31 6.08 -10.31
C PRO A 46 2.47 5.70 -11.79
N ASN A 47 3.47 4.90 -12.15
CA ASN A 47 3.82 4.72 -13.56
C ASN A 47 3.13 3.50 -14.18
N LEU A 48 2.17 3.78 -15.05
CA LEU A 48 2.10 3.22 -16.40
C LEU A 48 1.41 4.28 -17.26
N SER A 49 2.25 5.12 -17.88
CA SER A 49 1.91 5.96 -19.03
C SER A 49 1.57 5.12 -20.25
#